data_AF-A0A383B016-F1
#
_entry.id   AF-A0A383B016-F1
#
_cell.length_a   1.000
_cell.length_b   1.000
_cell.length_c   1.000
_cell.angle_alpha   90.00
_cell.angle_beta   90.00
_cell.angle_gamma   90.00
#
_symmetry.space_group_name_H-M   'P 1'
#
loop_
_entity.id
_entity.type
_entity.pdbx_description
1 polymer ?
#
loop_
_entity_poly.entity_id
_entity_poly.type
_entity_poly.pdbx_seq_one_letter_code
_entity_poly.pdbx_strand_id
1 'polypeptide(L)'
;NISLKLFSLGYSIPGIVIAIGIMIPITFLDELQSNFFGEPIFYLSGSFVALIIAYVVRFSTISFVTTEAGLSKIKNNIDLTARSFGLSKFSIIKNIHIPMMKTTIITALILVFVDIVKELPATLILRPFNFDTLSINIYELASAEQLSYIASPALLLIIIGLIPVIILTKKTINNGSVNFET
;
A
#
# COMPACT_ATOMS: atom_id res chain seq x y z
N ASN A 1 -8.58 4.04 -19.60
CA ASN A 1 -7.31 3.71 -20.29
C ASN A 1 -6.12 4.58 -19.87
N ILE A 2 -6.21 5.92 -19.82
CA ILE A 2 -5.05 6.75 -19.42
C ILE A 2 -4.72 6.64 -17.91
N SER A 3 -5.75 6.63 -17.05
CA SER A 3 -5.59 6.55 -15.59
C SER A 3 -4.95 5.22 -15.16
N LEU A 4 -5.34 4.11 -15.79
CA LEU A 4 -4.76 2.79 -15.60
C LEU A 4 -3.27 2.75 -15.95
N LYS A 5 -2.89 3.35 -17.08
CA LYS A 5 -1.48 3.49 -17.48
C LYS A 5 -0.70 4.30 -16.46
N LEU A 6 -1.24 5.45 -16.02
CA LEU A 6 -0.63 6.30 -14.99
C LEU A 6 -0.40 5.56 -13.67
N PHE A 7 -1.38 4.78 -13.20
CA PHE A 7 -1.21 3.97 -12.00
C PHE A 7 -0.14 2.89 -12.19
N SER A 8 -0.19 2.13 -13.29
CA SER A 8 0.75 1.03 -13.57
C SER A 8 2.23 1.44 -13.62
N LEU A 9 2.53 2.71 -13.90
CA LEU A 9 3.90 3.23 -13.90
C LEU A 9 4.56 3.09 -12.52
N GLY A 10 3.81 3.28 -11.44
CA GLY A 10 4.33 3.16 -10.07
C GLY A 10 4.85 1.75 -9.74
N TYR A 11 4.31 0.71 -10.39
CA TYR A 11 4.78 -0.67 -10.23
C TYR A 11 5.99 -0.99 -11.12
N SER A 12 6.10 -0.37 -12.29
CA SER A 12 7.22 -0.59 -13.21
C SER A 12 8.50 0.13 -12.78
N ILE A 13 8.40 1.17 -11.97
CA ILE A 13 9.55 1.93 -11.50
C ILE A 13 10.17 1.25 -10.27
N PRO A 14 11.48 0.96 -10.25
CA PRO A 14 12.17 0.46 -9.07
C PRO A 14 11.99 1.38 -7.86
N GLY A 15 11.85 0.82 -6.66
CA GLY A 15 11.59 1.59 -5.43
C GLY A 15 12.63 2.70 -5.15
N ILE A 16 13.89 2.47 -5.51
CA ILE A 16 14.99 3.45 -5.40
C ILE A 16 14.72 4.68 -6.26
N VAL A 17 14.25 4.48 -7.51
CA VAL A 17 14.01 5.58 -8.45
C VAL A 17 12.84 6.44 -7.96
N ILE A 18 11.79 5.80 -7.44
CA ILE A 18 10.66 6.50 -6.80
C ILE A 18 11.17 7.32 -5.60
N ALA A 19 12.00 6.70 -4.76
CA ALA A 19 12.53 7.35 -3.57
C ALA A 19 13.37 8.59 -3.89
N ILE A 20 14.33 8.47 -4.80
CA ILE A 20 15.14 9.62 -5.24
C ILE A 20 14.25 10.69 -5.88
N GLY A 21 13.30 10.30 -6.72
CA GLY A 21 12.38 11.23 -7.38
C GLY A 21 11.48 12.00 -6.40
N ILE A 22 11.15 11.43 -5.24
CA ILE A 22 10.38 12.08 -4.18
C ILE A 22 11.28 12.88 -3.24
N MET A 23 12.51 12.42 -3.00
CA MET A 23 13.42 13.08 -2.06
C MET A 23 13.75 14.50 -2.54
N ILE A 24 14.06 14.69 -3.82
CA ILE A 24 14.42 16.00 -4.40
C ILE A 24 13.36 17.09 -4.15
N PRO A 25 12.06 16.89 -4.49
CA PRO A 25 11.05 17.90 -4.22
C PRO A 25 10.77 18.07 -2.73
N ILE A 26 10.88 17.01 -1.92
CA ILE A 26 10.70 17.10 -0.46
C ILE A 26 11.79 17.94 0.18
N THR A 27 13.06 17.73 -0.17
CA THR A 27 14.19 18.52 0.34
C THR A 27 14.10 19.97 -0.13
N PHE A 28 13.67 20.22 -1.37
CA PHE A 28 13.41 21.56 -1.86
C PHE A 28 12.32 22.29 -1.03
N LEU A 29 11.26 21.59 -0.64
CA LEU A 29 10.22 22.16 0.22
C LEU A 29 10.71 22.43 1.64
N ASP A 30 11.55 21.56 2.21
CA ASP A 30 12.18 21.76 3.51
C ASP A 30 13.14 22.97 3.49
N GLU A 31 13.93 23.15 2.42
CA GLU A 31 14.79 24.31 2.22
C GLU A 31 13.97 25.61 2.10
N LEU A 32 12.87 25.57 1.34
CA LEU A 32 11.97 26.71 1.21
C LEU A 32 11.41 27.10 2.59
N GLN A 33 10.90 26.13 3.36
CA GLN A 33 10.46 26.37 4.74
C GLN A 33 11.58 26.95 5.61
N SER A 34 12.78 26.37 5.54
CA SER A 34 13.93 26.84 6.31
C SER A 34 14.28 28.30 5.99
N ASN A 35 14.22 28.69 4.72
CA ASN A 35 14.42 30.07 4.28
C ASN A 35 13.31 31.02 4.76
N PHE A 36 12.06 30.55 4.85
CA PHE A 36 10.94 31.35 5.35
C PHE A 36 10.97 31.54 6.87
N PHE A 37 11.38 30.52 7.62
CA PHE A 37 11.39 30.55 9.10
C PHE A 37 12.74 30.94 9.70
N GLY A 38 13.82 30.98 8.91
CA GLY A 38 15.16 31.42 9.33
C GLY A 38 15.95 30.39 10.13
N GLU A 39 15.47 29.14 10.23
CA GLU A 39 16.08 28.04 10.97
C GLU A 39 16.00 26.76 10.11
N PRO A 40 16.96 25.83 10.21
CA PRO A 40 16.91 24.57 9.47
C PRO A 40 15.74 23.69 9.95
N ILE A 41 14.81 23.43 9.03
CA ILE A 41 13.57 22.66 9.29
C ILE A 41 13.54 21.45 8.36
N PHE A 42 13.38 20.25 8.94
CA PHE A 42 13.33 18.97 8.22
C PHE A 42 12.02 18.22 8.47
N TYR A 43 10.88 18.92 8.56
CA TYR A 43 9.62 18.27 8.91
C TYR A 43 9.16 17.26 7.85
N LEU A 44 9.44 17.48 6.56
CA LEU A 44 8.99 16.58 5.51
C LEU A 44 9.98 15.44 5.28
N SER A 45 11.28 15.73 5.17
CA SER A 45 12.33 14.72 4.98
C SER A 45 12.63 13.91 6.24
N GLY A 46 12.54 14.53 7.42
CA GLY A 46 12.79 13.88 8.71
C GLY A 46 11.60 13.12 9.28
N SER A 47 10.45 13.13 8.61
CA SER A 47 9.24 12.41 9.03
C SER A 47 8.86 11.31 8.04
N PHE A 48 7.78 10.58 8.36
CA PHE A 48 7.24 9.54 7.49
C PHE A 48 6.58 10.07 6.21
N VAL A 49 6.45 11.40 6.02
CA VAL A 49 5.71 11.98 4.89
C VAL A 49 6.26 11.51 3.55
N ALA A 50 7.58 11.63 3.33
CA ALA A 50 8.20 11.21 2.07
C ALA A 50 8.02 9.70 1.82
N LEU A 51 8.19 8.88 2.86
CA LEU A 51 8.02 7.43 2.79
C LEU A 51 6.57 7.03 2.46
N ILE A 52 5.58 7.68 3.09
CA ILE A 52 4.16 7.44 2.82
C ILE A 52 3.83 7.79 1.36
N ILE A 53 4.32 8.91 0.85
CA ILE A 53 4.11 9.30 -0.56
C ILE A 53 4.72 8.25 -1.49
N ALA A 54 5.95 7.78 -1.20
CA ALA A 54 6.60 6.74 -1.99
C ALA A 54 5.80 5.44 -2.01
N TYR A 55 5.27 5.02 -0.88
CA TYR A 55 4.42 3.84 -0.78
C TYR A 55 3.09 4.01 -1.49
N VAL A 56 2.45 5.17 -1.39
CA VAL A 56 1.21 5.45 -2.12
C VAL A 56 1.45 5.34 -3.62
N VAL A 57 2.52 5.95 -4.15
CA VAL A 57 2.85 5.86 -5.58
C VAL A 57 3.13 4.42 -5.98
N ARG A 58 4.02 3.73 -5.26
CA ARG A 58 4.49 2.39 -5.62
C ARG A 58 3.38 1.33 -5.52
N PHE A 59 2.57 1.37 -4.47
CA PHE A 59 1.55 0.35 -4.20
C PHE A 59 0.14 0.72 -4.69
N SER A 60 -0.02 1.89 -5.32
CA SER A 60 -1.29 2.29 -5.93
C SER A 60 -1.77 1.29 -7.00
N THR A 61 -0.86 0.73 -7.79
CA THR A 61 -1.22 -0.21 -8.87
C THR A 61 -1.90 -1.45 -8.33
N ILE A 62 -1.28 -2.12 -7.35
CA ILE A 62 -1.82 -3.36 -6.79
C ILE A 62 -3.16 -3.12 -6.08
N SER A 63 -3.30 -1.98 -5.40
CA SER A 63 -4.57 -1.56 -4.79
C SER A 63 -5.65 -1.34 -5.85
N PHE A 64 -5.33 -0.63 -6.94
CA PHE A 64 -6.26 -0.36 -8.03
C PHE A 64 -6.71 -1.65 -8.72
N VAL A 65 -5.76 -2.49 -9.15
CA VAL A 65 -6.04 -3.76 -9.86
C VAL A 65 -6.92 -4.68 -9.01
N THR A 66 -6.61 -4.80 -7.72
CA THR A 66 -7.41 -5.64 -6.80
C THR A 66 -8.82 -5.08 -6.62
N THR A 67 -8.95 -3.76 -6.51
CA THR A 67 -10.24 -3.08 -6.34
C THR A 67 -11.09 -3.17 -7.60
N GLU A 68 -10.50 -2.95 -8.77
CA GLU A 68 -11.15 -3.08 -10.08
C GLU A 68 -11.66 -4.50 -10.30
N ALA A 69 -10.88 -5.52 -9.94
CA ALA A 69 -11.29 -6.92 -10.03
C ALA A 69 -12.49 -7.26 -9.13
N GLY A 70 -12.68 -6.55 -8.02
CA GLY A 70 -13.88 -6.69 -7.20
C GLY A 70 -15.07 -5.89 -7.73
N LEU A 71 -14.82 -4.67 -8.25
CA LEU A 71 -15.86 -3.82 -8.82
C LEU A 71 -16.46 -4.43 -10.09
N SER A 72 -15.65 -5.07 -10.93
CA SER A 72 -16.10 -5.73 -12.16
C SER A 72 -17.08 -6.89 -11.93
N LYS A 73 -17.16 -7.41 -10.70
CA LYS A 73 -18.15 -8.42 -10.30
C LYS A 73 -19.53 -7.82 -10.03
N ILE A 74 -19.64 -6.51 -9.81
CA ILE A 74 -20.90 -5.83 -9.57
C ILE A 74 -21.57 -5.52 -10.91
N LYS A 75 -22.75 -6.08 -11.14
CA LYS A 75 -23.51 -5.89 -12.38
C LYS A 75 -24.13 -4.49 -12.42
N ASN A 76 -24.08 -3.82 -13.58
CA ASN A 76 -24.72 -2.51 -13.80
C ASN A 76 -26.23 -2.47 -13.52
N ASN A 77 -26.93 -3.61 -13.56
CA ASN A 77 -28.37 -3.66 -13.30
C ASN A 77 -28.73 -3.30 -11.84
N ILE A 78 -27.79 -3.48 -10.90
CA ILE A 78 -27.97 -3.11 -9.49
C ILE A 78 -28.13 -1.60 -9.37
N ASP A 79 -27.30 -0.83 -10.09
CA ASP A 79 -27.34 0.63 -10.09
C ASP A 79 -28.62 1.16 -10.74
N LEU A 80 -29.05 0.56 -11.85
CA LEU A 80 -30.29 0.93 -12.53
C LEU A 80 -31.51 0.69 -11.63
N THR A 81 -31.56 -0.48 -10.98
CA THR A 81 -32.63 -0.82 -10.04
C THR A 81 -32.65 0.13 -8.84
N ALA A 82 -31.51 0.38 -8.22
CA ALA A 82 -31.40 1.27 -7.06
C ALA A 82 -31.85 2.70 -7.38
N ARG A 83 -31.51 3.20 -8.58
CA ARG A 83 -31.98 4.52 -9.05
C ARG A 83 -33.49 4.56 -9.29
N SER A 84 -34.10 3.49 -9.79
CA SER A 84 -35.55 3.39 -9.94
C SER A 84 -36.30 3.43 -8.59
N PHE A 85 -35.64 3.03 -7.50
CA PHE A 85 -36.14 3.18 -6.13
C PHE A 85 -35.87 4.58 -5.51
N GLY A 86 -35.39 5.55 -6.30
CA GLY A 86 -35.16 6.93 -5.86
C GLY A 86 -33.86 7.15 -5.08
N LEU A 87 -32.94 6.17 -5.06
CA LEU A 87 -31.65 6.34 -4.38
C LEU A 87 -30.74 7.29 -5.16
N SER A 88 -30.11 8.23 -4.43
CA SER A 88 -29.08 9.11 -4.98
C SER A 88 -27.77 8.35 -5.26
N LYS A 89 -26.93 8.87 -6.16
CA LYS A 89 -25.63 8.26 -6.50
C LYS A 89 -24.75 8.00 -5.26
N PHE A 90 -24.72 8.95 -4.33
CA PHE A 90 -23.95 8.82 -3.10
C PHE A 90 -24.51 7.73 -2.17
N SER A 91 -25.85 7.63 -2.09
CA SER A 91 -26.52 6.56 -1.33
C SER A 91 -26.21 5.19 -1.90
N ILE A 92 -26.20 5.03 -3.23
CA ILE A 92 -25.84 3.78 -3.92
C ILE A 92 -24.39 3.38 -3.58
N ILE A 93 -23.45 4.32 -3.67
CA ILE A 93 -22.04 4.04 -3.35
C ILE A 93 -21.90 3.58 -1.89
N LYS A 94 -22.43 4.36 -0.95
CA LYS A 94 -22.26 4.12 0.49
C LYS A 94 -22.98 2.87 0.98
N ASN A 95 -24.21 2.63 0.52
CA ASN A 95 -25.09 1.60 1.07
C ASN A 95 -25.09 0.29 0.27
N ILE A 96 -24.64 0.31 -0.99
CA ILE A 96 -24.63 -0.88 -1.86
C ILE A 96 -23.19 -1.25 -2.21
N HIS A 97 -22.46 -0.39 -2.93
CA HIS A 97 -21.12 -0.73 -3.43
C HIS A 97 -20.11 -0.97 -2.31
N ILE A 98 -19.99 -0.05 -1.34
CA ILE A 98 -19.01 -0.18 -0.24
C ILE A 98 -19.21 -1.49 0.55
N PRO A 99 -20.42 -1.86 1.01
CA PRO A 99 -20.65 -3.15 1.67
C PRO A 99 -20.33 -4.35 0.79
N MET A 100 -20.74 -4.33 -0.49
CA MET A 100 -20.45 -5.43 -1.43
C MET A 100 -18.96 -5.59 -1.70
N MET A 101 -18.21 -4.48 -1.74
CA MET A 101 -16.77 -4.47 -1.99
C MET A 101 -15.93 -4.67 -0.72
N LYS A 102 -16.53 -4.78 0.47
CA LYS A 102 -15.80 -4.88 1.75
C LYS A 102 -14.75 -5.99 1.74
N THR A 103 -15.08 -7.15 1.19
CA THR A 103 -14.12 -8.27 1.08
C THR A 103 -12.96 -7.89 0.16
N THR A 104 -13.24 -7.33 -1.01
CA THR A 104 -12.21 -6.85 -1.96
C THR A 104 -11.31 -5.80 -1.34
N ILE A 105 -11.86 -4.83 -0.60
CA ILE A 105 -11.09 -3.78 0.06
C ILE A 105 -10.14 -4.38 1.11
N ILE A 106 -10.62 -5.34 1.90
CA ILE A 106 -9.78 -6.05 2.87
C ILE A 106 -8.67 -6.84 2.16
N THR A 107 -8.99 -7.52 1.05
CA THR A 107 -7.99 -8.21 0.21
C THR A 107 -6.92 -7.24 -0.27
N ALA A 108 -7.32 -6.11 -0.86
CA ALA A 108 -6.39 -5.10 -1.37
C ALA A 108 -5.50 -4.53 -0.25
N LEU A 109 -6.08 -4.25 0.92
CA LEU A 109 -5.35 -3.76 2.08
C LEU A 109 -4.30 -4.76 2.55
N ILE A 110 -4.65 -6.05 2.65
CA ILE A 110 -3.73 -7.10 3.08
C ILE A 110 -2.58 -7.26 2.07
N LEU A 111 -2.88 -7.25 0.77
CA LEU A 111 -1.85 -7.37 -0.26
C LEU A 111 -0.86 -6.20 -0.20
N VAL A 112 -1.37 -4.97 -0.15
CA VAL A 112 -0.54 -3.76 -0.01
C VAL A 112 0.29 -3.79 1.27
N PHE A 113 -0.32 -4.21 2.39
CA PHE A 113 0.38 -4.32 3.67
C PHE A 113 1.58 -5.28 3.59
N VAL A 114 1.38 -6.46 3.03
CA VAL A 114 2.44 -7.48 2.89
C VAL A 114 3.56 -6.97 2.00
N ASP A 115 3.23 -6.22 0.95
CA ASP A 115 4.22 -5.60 0.09
C ASP A 115 5.00 -4.46 0.76
N ILE A 116 4.35 -3.68 1.63
CA ILE A 116 5.01 -2.63 2.44
C ILE A 116 5.94 -3.23 3.49
N VAL A 117 5.52 -4.31 4.19
CA VAL A 117 6.29 -4.90 5.30
C VAL A 117 7.69 -5.37 4.87
N LYS A 118 7.80 -5.89 3.63
CA LYS A 118 9.07 -6.37 3.06
C LYS A 118 9.78 -5.29 2.23
N GLU A 119 9.26 -4.07 2.18
CA GLU A 119 9.82 -3.05 1.31
C GLU A 119 11.12 -2.49 1.88
N LEU A 120 12.19 -2.65 1.09
CA LEU A 120 13.53 -2.25 1.44
C LEU A 120 14.02 -1.03 0.63
N PRO A 121 13.94 -1.02 -0.73
CA PRO A 121 14.69 -0.04 -1.51
C PRO A 121 14.24 1.41 -1.31
N ALA A 122 12.92 1.66 -1.25
CA ALA A 122 12.43 3.00 -0.98
C ALA A 122 12.68 3.42 0.49
N THR A 123 12.52 2.47 1.40
CA THR A 123 12.67 2.66 2.86
C THR A 123 14.10 2.99 3.26
N LEU A 124 15.10 2.36 2.64
CA LEU A 124 16.51 2.65 2.90
C LEU A 124 16.86 4.11 2.65
N ILE A 125 16.18 4.76 1.71
CA ILE A 125 16.45 6.14 1.31
C ILE A 125 15.58 7.14 2.08
N LEU A 126 14.30 6.82 2.27
CA LEU A 126 13.30 7.76 2.79
C LEU A 126 12.91 7.53 4.26
N ARG A 127 13.53 6.57 4.96
CA ARG A 127 13.25 6.35 6.39
C ARG A 127 13.55 7.64 7.18
N PRO A 128 12.72 7.99 8.17
CA PRO A 128 13.08 9.05 9.09
C PRO A 128 14.29 8.63 9.95
N PHE A 129 14.95 9.61 10.56
CA PHE A 129 16.12 9.38 11.38
C PHE A 129 15.82 8.45 12.57
N ASN A 130 16.76 7.56 12.88
CA ASN A 130 16.67 6.59 13.99
C ASN A 130 15.47 5.63 13.91
N PHE A 131 14.96 5.36 12.70
CA PHE A 131 13.88 4.41 12.51
C PHE A 131 14.28 3.29 11.53
N ASP A 132 14.55 2.13 12.10
CA ASP A 132 14.90 0.94 11.33
C ASP A 132 13.73 -0.05 11.29
N THR A 133 13.35 -0.45 10.08
CA THR A 133 12.37 -1.52 9.89
C THR A 133 13.04 -2.89 10.00
N LEU A 134 12.24 -3.94 10.17
CA LEU A 134 12.76 -5.32 10.16
C LEU A 134 13.52 -5.64 8.87
N SER A 135 13.03 -5.19 7.71
CA SER A 135 13.71 -5.38 6.42
C SER A 135 15.09 -4.74 6.39
N ILE A 136 15.18 -3.52 6.92
CA ILE A 136 16.43 -2.78 7.01
C ILE A 136 17.40 -3.47 7.96
N ASN A 137 16.95 -3.86 9.15
CA ASN A 137 17.80 -4.52 10.13
C ASN A 137 18.39 -5.82 9.58
N ILE A 138 17.58 -6.62 8.87
CA ILE A 138 18.05 -7.82 8.16
C ILE A 138 19.09 -7.46 7.10
N TYR A 139 18.85 -6.42 6.30
CA TYR A 139 19.78 -5.96 5.28
C TYR A 139 21.12 -5.49 5.86
N GLU A 140 21.10 -4.73 6.96
CA GLU A 140 22.30 -4.24 7.63
C GLU A 140 23.10 -5.40 8.26
N LEU A 141 22.44 -6.34 8.94
CA LEU A 141 23.09 -7.55 9.48
C LEU A 141 23.67 -8.44 8.39
N ALA A 142 22.98 -8.59 7.25
CA ALA A 142 23.47 -9.33 6.10
C ALA A 142 24.70 -8.65 5.47
N SER A 143 24.65 -7.33 5.34
CA SER A 143 25.75 -6.53 4.79
C SER A 143 26.98 -6.52 5.71
N ALA A 144 26.77 -6.66 7.03
CA ALA A 144 27.82 -6.80 8.02
C ALA A 144 28.33 -8.25 8.18
N GLU A 145 27.86 -9.19 7.35
CA GLU A 145 28.17 -10.63 7.41
C GLU A 145 27.82 -11.29 8.76
N GLN A 146 26.96 -10.66 9.55
CA GLN A 146 26.54 -11.12 10.88
C GLN A 146 25.36 -12.10 10.81
N LEU A 147 25.52 -13.16 10.03
CA LEU A 147 24.44 -14.10 9.70
C LEU A 147 23.79 -14.76 10.93
N SER A 148 24.57 -14.94 12.01
CA SER A 148 24.10 -15.53 13.27
C SER A 148 22.95 -14.77 13.92
N TYR A 149 22.84 -13.45 13.68
CA TYR A 149 21.81 -12.60 14.30
C TYR A 149 20.60 -12.37 13.38
N ILE A 150 20.67 -12.75 12.09
CA ILE A 150 19.61 -12.49 11.10
C ILE A 150 18.37 -13.35 11.34
N ALA A 151 18.54 -14.56 11.89
CA ALA A 151 17.46 -15.54 12.01
C ALA A 151 16.24 -14.98 12.78
N SER A 152 16.47 -14.24 13.86
CA SER A 152 15.39 -13.69 14.70
C SER A 152 14.54 -12.63 13.96
N PRO A 153 15.10 -11.51 13.46
CA PRO A 153 14.32 -10.50 12.74
C PRO A 153 13.72 -11.04 11.44
N ALA A 154 14.39 -11.96 10.74
CA ALA A 154 13.85 -12.59 9.54
C ALA A 154 12.62 -13.45 9.82
N LEU A 155 12.65 -14.28 10.87
CA LEU A 155 11.48 -15.06 11.29
C LEU A 155 10.31 -14.16 11.67
N LEU A 156 10.57 -13.08 12.42
CA LEU A 156 9.52 -12.14 12.80
C LEU A 156 8.89 -11.46 11.57
N LEU A 157 9.71 -11.05 10.59
CA LEU A 157 9.23 -10.47 9.33
C LEU A 157 8.36 -11.46 8.55
N ILE A 158 8.79 -12.73 8.46
CA ILE A 158 8.03 -13.80 7.80
C ILE A 158 6.67 -14.00 8.49
N ILE A 159 6.64 -14.05 9.83
CA ILE A 159 5.40 -14.21 10.59
C ILE A 159 4.44 -13.05 10.33
N ILE A 160 4.93 -11.80 10.41
CA ILE A 160 4.11 -10.61 10.17
C ILE A 160 3.58 -10.56 8.72
N GLY A 161 4.39 -10.97 7.75
CA GLY A 161 3.99 -11.03 6.35
C GLY A 161 3.01 -12.17 6.03
N LEU A 162 3.17 -13.35 6.63
CA LEU A 162 2.37 -14.53 6.31
C LEU A 162 1.02 -14.57 7.02
N ILE A 163 0.92 -14.11 8.27
CA ILE A 163 -0.34 -14.18 9.04
C ILE A 163 -1.52 -13.56 8.26
N PRO A 164 -1.43 -12.33 7.74
CA PRO A 164 -2.52 -11.71 6.98
C PRO A 164 -2.90 -12.49 5.73
N VAL A 165 -1.91 -13.05 5.01
CA VAL A 165 -2.12 -13.83 3.80
C VAL A 165 -2.86 -15.13 4.09
N ILE A 166 -2.51 -15.82 5.18
CA ILE A 166 -3.18 -17.05 5.62
C ILE A 166 -4.64 -16.77 5.97
N ILE A 167 -4.89 -15.70 6.74
CA ILE A 167 -6.25 -15.28 7.11
C ILE A 167 -7.08 -14.97 5.85
N LEU A 168 -6.50 -14.24 4.91
CA LEU A 168 -7.15 -13.88 3.65
C LEU A 168 -7.48 -15.11 2.79
N THR A 169 -6.53 -16.03 2.66
CA THR A 169 -6.70 -17.26 1.87
C THR A 169 -7.81 -18.12 2.45
N LYS A 170 -7.81 -18.34 3.79
CA LYS A 170 -8.87 -19.09 4.47
C LYS A 170 -10.26 -18.47 4.26
N LYS A 171 -10.37 -17.14 4.38
CA LYS A 171 -11.63 -16.43 4.18
C LYS A 171 -12.13 -16.54 2.74
N THR A 172 -11.23 -16.45 1.76
CA THR A 172 -11.58 -16.56 0.34
C THR A 172 -12.06 -17.96 -0.02
N ILE A 173 -11.39 -19.01 0.45
CA ILE A 173 -11.77 -20.40 0.21
C ILE A 173 -13.15 -20.70 0.83
N ASN A 174 -13.37 -20.30 2.09
CA ASN A 174 -14.62 -20.60 2.78
C ASN A 174 -15.84 -19.88 2.17
N ASN A 175 -15.66 -18.68 1.61
CA ASN A 175 -16.72 -17.98 0.87
C ASN A 175 -16.96 -18.58 -0.53
N GLY A 176 -15.98 -19.27 -1.12
CA GLY A 176 -16.11 -19.95 -2.41
C GLY A 176 -16.90 -21.24 -2.33
N SER A 177 -16.79 -21.99 -1.23
CA SER A 177 -17.53 -23.24 -0.99
C SER A 177 -19.03 -23.06 -0.74
N VAL A 178 -19.49 -21.86 -0.35
CA VAL A 178 -20.91 -21.58 -0.05
C VAL A 178 -21.74 -21.30 -1.31
N ASN A 179 -21.13 -21.04 -2.47
CA ASN A 179 -21.84 -20.65 -3.70
C ASN A 179 -22.11 -21.80 -4.70
N PHE A 180 -21.87 -23.06 -4.31
CA PHE A 180 -22.13 -24.24 -5.15
C PHE A 180 -23.38 -25.04 -4.74
N GLU A 181 -24.11 -24.59 -3.71
CA GLU A 181 -25.34 -25.23 -3.22
C GLU A 181 -26.55 -24.27 -3.23
N THR A 182 -26.83 -23.59 -4.35
CA THR A 182 -28.17 -23.03 -4.65
C THR A 182 -28.39 -22.91 -6.15
#